data_AF-A0A2E5CAW8-F1
#
_entry.id   AF-A0A2E5CAW8-F1
#
_cell.length_a   1.000
_cell.length_b   1.000
_cell.length_c   1.000
_cell.angle_alpha   90.00
_cell.angle_beta   90.00
_cell.angle_gamma   90.00
#
_symmetry.space_group_name_H-M   'P 1'
#
loop_
_entity.id
_entity.type
_entity.pdbx_description
1 polymer ?
#
loop_
_entity_poly.entity_id
_entity_poly.type
_entity_poly.pdbx_seq_one_letter_code
_entity_poly.pdbx_strand_id
1 'polypeptide(L)'
;MSYSFYKIIHVVSIVLFFALYMSASVKDSKKIKKEVIFSGVALILILVSGFGLIARLGIGHGAEWPMWLKLKVAIWTTIGLVGHTVLKRFAAHRLKFFWIGFVLLICASYLANYKIG
;
A
#
# COMPACT_ATOMS: atom_id res chain seq x y z
N MET A 1 -7.91 -10.83 17.65
CA MET A 1 -8.57 -9.73 16.91
C MET A 1 -9.37 -10.29 15.76
N SER A 2 -10.55 -9.71 15.47
CA SER A 2 -11.47 -10.20 14.44
C SER A 2 -10.98 -9.89 13.02
N TYR A 3 -11.52 -10.60 12.02
CA TYR A 3 -11.29 -10.26 10.61
C TYR A 3 -11.68 -8.81 10.30
N SER A 4 -12.82 -8.35 10.81
CA SER A 4 -13.32 -6.98 10.64
C SER A 4 -12.36 -5.93 11.18
N PHE A 5 -11.70 -6.20 12.32
CA PHE A 5 -10.70 -5.30 12.89
C PHE A 5 -9.52 -5.06 11.92
N TYR A 6 -8.94 -6.14 11.39
CA TYR A 6 -7.85 -6.02 10.41
C TYR A 6 -8.32 -5.36 9.12
N LYS A 7 -9.55 -5.63 8.67
CA LYS A 7 -10.13 -5.04 7.46
C LYS A 7 -10.24 -3.51 7.59
N ILE A 8 -10.72 -3.03 8.73
CA ILE A 8 -10.82 -1.58 9.00
C ILE A 8 -9.43 -0.94 8.98
N ILE A 9 -8.47 -1.49 9.73
CA ILE A 9 -7.11 -0.94 9.77
C ILE A 9 -6.50 -0.93 8.37
N HIS A 10 -6.68 -2.00 7.58
CA HIS A 10 -6.12 -2.09 6.24
C HIS A 10 -6.66 -0.99 5.34
N VAL A 11 -7.99 -0.82 5.26
CA VAL A 11 -8.62 0.18 4.41
C VAL A 11 -8.28 1.60 4.85
N VAL A 12 -8.35 1.90 6.16
CA VAL A 12 -8.00 3.22 6.70
C VAL A 12 -6.54 3.56 6.40
N SER A 13 -5.63 2.59 6.54
CA SER A 13 -4.21 2.80 6.25
C SER A 13 -3.94 3.05 4.77
N ILE A 14 -4.69 2.41 3.86
CA ILE A 14 -4.63 2.69 2.41
C ILE A 14 -5.03 4.15 2.14
N VAL A 15 -6.17 4.59 2.68
CA VAL A 15 -6.64 5.97 2.48
C VAL A 15 -5.62 6.97 3.02
N LEU A 16 -5.10 6.72 4.24
CA LEU A 16 -4.08 7.56 4.86
C LEU A 16 -2.79 7.62 4.02
N PHE A 17 -2.34 6.48 3.50
CA PHE A 17 -1.17 6.40 2.63
C PHE A 17 -1.32 7.29 1.40
N PHE A 18 -2.41 7.14 0.65
CA PHE A 18 -2.62 7.91 -0.58
C PHE A 18 -2.83 9.40 -0.30
N ALA A 19 -3.53 9.76 0.78
CA ALA A 19 -3.70 11.16 1.18
C ALA A 19 -2.36 11.83 1.50
N LEU A 20 -1.50 11.16 2.28
CA LEU A 20 -0.18 11.66 2.64
C LEU A 20 0.77 11.69 1.43
N TYR A 21 0.70 10.68 0.57
CA TYR A 21 1.51 10.63 -0.65
C TYR A 21 1.15 11.77 -1.61
N MET A 22 -0.15 12.04 -1.81
CA MET A 22 -0.61 13.16 -2.63
C MET A 22 -0.16 14.50 -2.03
N SER A 23 -0.33 14.67 -0.72
CA SER A 23 0.14 15.86 0.01
C SER A 23 1.65 16.10 -0.17
N ALA A 24 2.46 15.03 -0.08
CA ALA A 24 3.90 15.10 -0.34
C ALA A 24 4.22 15.40 -1.82
N SER A 25 3.35 14.99 -2.75
CA SER A 25 3.59 15.13 -4.19
C SER A 25 3.45 16.57 -4.68
N VAL A 26 2.62 17.38 -4.01
CA VAL A 26 2.35 18.79 -4.38
C VAL A 26 3.15 19.80 -3.56
N LYS A 27 3.81 19.35 -2.48
CA LYS A 27 4.61 20.22 -1.60
C LYS A 27 6.05 20.38 -2.08
N ASP A 28 6.67 21.48 -1.67
CA ASP A 28 8.11 21.68 -1.82
C ASP A 28 8.89 20.58 -1.08
N SER A 29 9.93 20.06 -1.73
CA SER A 29 10.83 19.02 -1.22
C SER A 29 11.36 19.28 0.19
N LYS A 30 11.53 20.54 0.62
CA LYS A 30 11.99 20.87 1.99
C LYS A 30 10.91 20.64 3.05
N LYS A 31 9.64 20.53 2.67
CA LYS A 31 8.48 20.49 3.56
C LYS A 31 7.75 19.14 3.59
N ILE A 32 8.25 18.10 2.91
CA ILE A 32 7.58 16.78 2.81
C ILE A 32 7.96 15.76 3.90
N LYS A 33 8.86 16.12 4.83
CA LYS A 33 9.45 15.14 5.77
C LYS A 33 8.39 14.41 6.60
N LYS A 34 7.37 15.13 7.08
CA LYS A 34 6.32 14.55 7.92
C LYS A 34 5.46 13.58 7.12
N GLU A 35 5.04 13.98 5.93
CA GLU A 35 4.20 13.21 5.02
C GLU A 35 4.90 11.92 4.59
N VAL A 36 6.20 11.99 4.30
CA VAL A 36 7.02 10.83 3.95
C VAL A 36 7.14 9.84 5.13
N ILE A 37 7.29 10.33 6.36
CA ILE A 37 7.34 9.46 7.55
C ILE A 37 5.98 8.80 7.78
N PHE A 38 4.90 9.59 7.82
CA PHE A 38 3.57 9.06 8.09
C PHE A 38 3.03 8.16 6.97
N SER A 39 3.38 8.43 5.71
CA SER A 39 3.04 7.51 4.61
C SER A 39 3.82 6.21 4.71
N GLY A 40 5.08 6.24 5.16
CA GLY A 40 5.84 5.03 5.49
C GLY A 40 5.19 4.21 6.61
N VAL A 41 4.72 4.86 7.68
CA VAL A 41 3.98 4.20 8.76
C VAL A 41 2.66 3.60 8.25
N ALA A 42 1.91 4.37 7.45
CA ALA A 42 0.67 3.88 6.84
C ALA A 42 0.94 2.63 5.98
N LEU A 43 2.02 2.61 5.20
CA LEU A 43 2.41 1.43 4.41
C LEU A 43 2.70 0.21 5.29
N ILE A 44 3.42 0.39 6.41
CA ILE A 44 3.67 -0.70 7.36
C ILE A 44 2.32 -1.22 7.90
N LEU A 45 1.39 -0.34 8.25
CA LEU A 45 0.07 -0.73 8.72
C LEU A 45 -0.73 -1.48 7.64
N ILE A 46 -0.64 -1.07 6.37
CA ILE A 46 -1.22 -1.80 5.23
C ILE A 46 -0.69 -3.25 5.20
N LEU A 47 0.63 -3.43 5.29
CA LEU A 47 1.23 -4.77 5.25
C LEU A 47 0.84 -5.61 6.48
N VAL A 48 1.01 -5.07 7.69
CA VAL A 48 0.70 -5.79 8.94
C VAL A 48 -0.77 -6.20 9.01
N SER A 49 -1.68 -5.29 8.68
CA SER A 49 -3.11 -5.61 8.64
C SER A 49 -3.48 -6.56 7.49
N GLY A 50 -2.78 -6.47 6.36
CA GLY A 50 -2.92 -7.39 5.24
C GLY A 50 -2.54 -8.82 5.61
N PHE A 51 -1.40 -9.01 6.27
CA PHE A 51 -0.99 -10.32 6.82
C PHE A 51 -1.95 -10.79 7.92
N GLY A 52 -2.45 -9.88 8.75
CA GLY A 52 -3.51 -10.17 9.72
C GLY A 52 -4.78 -10.73 9.06
N LEU A 53 -5.21 -10.17 7.92
CA LEU A 53 -6.35 -10.68 7.14
C LEU A 53 -6.07 -12.08 6.58
N ILE A 54 -4.89 -12.31 6.02
CA ILE A 54 -4.48 -13.61 5.45
C ILE A 54 -4.52 -14.70 6.51
N ALA A 55 -3.98 -14.42 7.71
CA ALA A 55 -4.03 -15.34 8.83
C ALA A 55 -5.46 -15.71 9.26
N ARG A 56 -6.42 -14.78 9.10
CA ARG A 56 -7.85 -15.02 9.38
C ARG A 56 -8.59 -15.74 8.26
N LEU A 57 -8.02 -15.78 7.06
CA LEU A 57 -8.51 -16.59 5.95
C LEU A 57 -7.99 -18.04 6.01
N GLY A 58 -7.16 -18.40 7.00
CA GLY A 58 -6.60 -19.74 7.16
C GLY A 58 -5.46 -20.07 6.19
N ILE A 59 -4.94 -19.09 5.46
CA ILE A 59 -3.80 -19.27 4.55
C ILE A 59 -2.52 -19.29 5.39
N GLY A 60 -1.91 -20.46 5.54
CA GLY A 60 -0.70 -20.66 6.33
C GLY A 60 0.56 -20.11 5.64
N HIS A 61 1.57 -19.76 6.45
CA HIS A 61 2.86 -19.22 5.98
C HIS A 61 3.71 -20.23 5.19
N GLY A 62 3.38 -21.52 5.23
CA GLY A 62 4.03 -22.60 4.47
C GLY A 62 3.20 -23.18 3.33
N ALA A 63 2.00 -22.64 3.08
CA ALA A 63 1.19 -23.04 1.94
C ALA A 63 1.58 -22.21 0.70
N GLU A 64 1.45 -22.78 -0.49
CA GLU A 64 1.62 -22.00 -1.72
C GLU A 64 0.61 -20.84 -1.73
N TRP A 65 1.12 -19.61 -1.68
CA TRP A 65 0.25 -18.45 -1.74
C TRP A 65 -0.45 -18.39 -3.10
N PRO A 66 -1.77 -18.14 -3.11
CA PRO A 66 -2.51 -17.96 -4.35
C PRO A 66 -1.97 -16.74 -5.11
N MET A 67 -2.13 -16.75 -6.44
CA MET A 67 -1.49 -15.77 -7.32
C MET A 67 -1.91 -14.33 -6.98
N TRP A 68 -3.20 -14.12 -6.68
CA TRP A 68 -3.72 -12.83 -6.24
C TRP A 68 -2.98 -12.27 -5.02
N LEU A 69 -2.56 -13.13 -4.09
CA LEU A 69 -1.88 -12.72 -2.88
C LEU A 69 -0.44 -12.29 -3.18
N LYS A 70 0.29 -13.09 -3.96
CA LYS A 70 1.65 -12.78 -4.43
C LYS A 70 1.69 -11.43 -5.14
N LEU A 71 0.76 -11.22 -6.09
CA LEU A 71 0.63 -9.97 -6.83
C LEU A 71 0.33 -8.79 -5.90
N LYS A 72 -0.57 -8.96 -4.92
CA LYS A 72 -0.94 -7.87 -3.99
C LYS A 72 0.25 -7.44 -3.12
N VAL A 73 1.01 -8.41 -2.60
CA VAL A 73 2.24 -8.12 -1.85
C VAL A 73 3.27 -7.44 -2.74
N ALA A 74 3.47 -7.90 -3.97
CA ALA A 74 4.38 -7.27 -4.92
C ALA A 74 3.99 -5.81 -5.22
N ILE A 75 2.70 -5.52 -5.40
CA ILE A 75 2.18 -4.17 -5.62
C ILE A 75 2.53 -3.25 -4.43
N TRP A 76 2.19 -3.66 -3.20
CA TRP A 76 2.42 -2.83 -2.01
C TRP A 76 3.91 -2.59 -1.75
N THR A 77 4.74 -3.62 -1.92
CA THR A 77 6.19 -3.48 -1.79
C THR A 77 6.77 -2.54 -2.84
N THR A 78 6.31 -2.64 -4.10
CA THR A 78 6.75 -1.76 -5.20
C THR A 78 6.35 -0.31 -4.95
N ILE A 79 5.09 -0.06 -4.58
CA ILE A 79 4.59 1.28 -4.22
C ILE A 79 5.40 1.84 -3.04
N GLY A 80 5.70 1.01 -2.05
CA GLY A 80 6.51 1.40 -0.90
C GLY A 80 7.93 1.81 -1.26
N LEU A 81 8.69 0.91 -1.87
CA LEU A 81 10.11 1.13 -2.18
C LEU A 81 10.29 2.22 -3.24
N VAL A 82 9.61 2.07 -4.39
CA VAL A 82 9.76 2.98 -5.51
C VAL A 82 9.11 4.32 -5.20
N GLY A 83 7.90 4.34 -4.62
CA GLY A 83 7.19 5.57 -4.31
C GLY A 83 7.92 6.47 -3.33
N HIS A 84 8.44 5.93 -2.22
CA HIS A 84 9.22 6.75 -1.28
C HIS A 84 10.55 7.23 -1.88
N THR A 85 11.15 6.45 -2.76
CA THR A 85 12.34 6.88 -3.51
C THR A 85 12.00 8.04 -4.46
N VAL A 86 10.88 7.96 -5.18
CA VAL A 86 10.38 9.03 -6.05
C VAL A 86 10.08 10.30 -5.28
N LEU A 87 9.40 10.21 -4.13
CA LEU A 87 9.13 11.37 -3.28
C LEU A 87 10.42 12.10 -2.87
N LYS A 88 11.46 11.37 -2.48
CA LYS A 88 12.71 11.98 -1.99
C LYS A 88 13.66 12.44 -3.10
N ARG A 89 13.75 11.70 -4.20
CA ARG A 89 14.80 11.91 -5.22
C ARG A 89 14.30 12.49 -6.55
N PHE A 90 13.03 12.33 -6.88
CA PHE A 90 12.50 12.66 -8.22
C PHE A 90 11.26 13.57 -8.13
N ALA A 91 11.46 14.82 -7.74
CA ALA A 91 10.38 15.79 -7.51
C ALA A 91 9.42 15.96 -8.71
N ALA A 92 9.95 15.99 -9.93
CA ALA A 92 9.17 16.13 -11.16
C ALA A 92 8.24 14.94 -11.46
N HIS A 93 8.49 13.77 -10.85
CA HIS A 93 7.77 12.53 -11.14
C HIS A 93 6.77 12.12 -10.05
N ARG A 94 6.68 12.88 -8.95
CA ARG A 94 5.84 12.54 -7.79
C ARG A 94 4.37 12.34 -8.16
N LEU A 95 3.81 13.29 -8.89
CA LEU A 95 2.40 13.26 -9.28
C LEU A 95 2.10 12.15 -10.29
N LYS A 96 3.01 11.90 -11.24
CA LYS A 96 2.91 10.78 -12.18
C LYS A 96 2.89 9.45 -11.43
N PHE A 97 3.80 9.29 -10.46
CA PHE A 97 3.87 8.07 -9.65
C PHE A 97 2.65 7.89 -8.74
N PHE A 98 2.07 8.97 -8.22
CA PHE A 98 0.81 8.90 -7.48
C PHE A 98 -0.31 8.27 -8.31
N TRP A 99 -0.50 8.71 -9.56
CA TRP A 99 -1.52 8.15 -10.44
C TRP A 99 -1.23 6.70 -10.83
N ILE A 100 0.02 6.35 -11.09
CA ILE A 100 0.42 4.94 -11.29
C ILE A 100 0.08 4.11 -10.06
N GLY A 101 0.39 4.61 -8.85
CA GLY A 101 0.04 3.96 -7.59
C GLY A 101 -1.47 3.80 -7.42
N PHE A 102 -2.27 4.77 -7.85
CA PHE A 102 -3.72 4.70 -7.79
C PHE A 102 -4.29 3.63 -8.74
N VAL A 103 -3.73 3.50 -9.95
CA VAL A 103 -4.08 2.40 -10.86
C VAL A 103 -3.71 1.05 -10.24
N LEU A 104 -2.53 0.94 -9.63
CA LEU A 104 -2.10 -0.27 -8.93
C LEU A 104 -3.02 -0.61 -7.74
N LEU A 105 -3.56 0.39 -7.02
CA LEU A 105 -4.57 0.18 -5.98
C LEU A 105 -5.86 -0.43 -6.55
N ILE A 106 -6.32 0.05 -7.71
CA ILE A 106 -7.50 -0.52 -8.39
C ILE A 106 -7.23 -1.97 -8.76
N CYS A 107 -6.07 -2.27 -9.36
CA CYS A 107 -5.66 -3.63 -9.67
C CYS A 107 -5.61 -4.52 -8.41
N ALA A 108 -4.99 -4.05 -7.32
CA ALA A 108 -4.90 -4.78 -6.06
C ALA A 108 -6.29 -5.05 -5.44
N SER A 109 -7.25 -4.14 -5.64
CA SER A 109 -8.63 -4.28 -5.19
C SER A 109 -9.40 -5.29 -6.04
N TYR A 110 -9.22 -5.24 -7.35
CA TYR A 110 -9.80 -6.21 -8.28
C TYR A 110 -9.31 -7.63 -7.98
N LEU A 111 -7.99 -7.81 -7.85
CA LEU A 111 -7.37 -9.11 -7.53
C LEU A 111 -7.93 -9.74 -6.25
N ALA A 112 -8.24 -8.94 -5.24
CA ALA A 112 -8.77 -9.42 -3.97
C ALA A 112 -10.21 -9.96 -4.08
N ASN A 113 -11.02 -9.42 -4.99
CA ASN A 113 -12.43 -9.80 -5.14
C ASN A 113 -12.61 -10.99 -6.09
N TYR A 114 -11.82 -11.05 -7.17
CA TYR A 114 -11.96 -12.09 -8.19
C TYR A 114 -11.02 -13.28 -7.98
N LYS A 115 -10.17 -13.25 -6.93
CA LYS A 115 -9.24 -14.31 -6.50
C LYS A 115 -8.64 -15.05 -7.70
N ILE A 116 -7.95 -14.31 -8.56
CA ILE A 116 -7.32 -14.90 -9.75
C ILE A 116 -6.29 -15.93 -9.26
N GLY A 117 -6.57 -17.21 -9.53
CA GLY A 117 -5.78 -18.37 -9.08
C GLY A 117 -6.16 -18.83 -7.69
#